data_AF-A0A534WEK2-F1
#
_entry.id   AF-A0A534WEK2-F1
#
_cell.length_a   1.000
_cell.length_b   1.000
_cell.length_c   1.000
_cell.angle_alpha   90.00
_cell.angle_beta   90.00
_cell.angle_gamma   90.00
#
_symmetry.space_group_name_H-M   'P 1'
#
loop_
_entity.id
_entity.type
_entity.pdbx_description
1 polymer ?
#
loop_
_entity_poly.entity_id
_entity_poly.type
_entity_poly.pdbx_seq_one_letter_code
_entity_poly.pdbx_strand_id
1 'polypeptide(L)'
;ARSSNWRAENQGQPWTATLPTLQLLRDFGVDPRSDRVRRAVALVRDHCRWEHAGQPFFSGEVEPCINGRTVALGIYFDQHVDGVVARLIGEQLEDGGWNCEAENGSVRSSFATTINVLEGLLAHERATGGSAESIAARRRGEGYLLERKLVRRKSTGEVVNPAWLQFSFPTRWHYDVLRALEYFRSVGDVPDSRMDEAIDLLRSKQQPDGTWLLENTHRGKVHFALEDGDGRPSRWNTLRALRVLSWCEQSAT
;
A
#
# COMPACT_ATOMS: atom_id res chain seq x y z
N ALA A 1 -34.39 -16.25 -27.28
CA ALA A 1 -33.53 -16.49 -26.11
C ALA A 1 -32.16 -15.90 -26.41
N ARG A 2 -31.86 -14.70 -25.90
CA ARG A 2 -30.51 -14.11 -26.01
C ARG A 2 -29.66 -14.79 -24.94
N SER A 3 -28.71 -15.60 -25.36
CA SER A 3 -27.66 -16.12 -24.50
C SER A 3 -26.86 -14.93 -23.98
N SER A 4 -27.23 -14.44 -22.80
CA SER A 4 -26.36 -13.54 -22.05
C SER A 4 -25.07 -14.32 -21.81
N ASN A 5 -23.97 -13.77 -22.32
CA ASN A 5 -22.65 -14.34 -22.21
C ASN A 5 -22.12 -14.03 -20.80
N TRP A 6 -22.63 -14.74 -19.79
CA TRP A 6 -22.21 -14.64 -18.38
C TRP A 6 -20.69 -14.84 -18.16
N ARG A 7 -19.95 -15.29 -19.18
CA ARG A 7 -18.49 -15.42 -19.14
C ARG A 7 -17.73 -14.10 -19.36
N ALA A 8 -18.38 -13.06 -19.88
CA ALA A 8 -17.74 -11.75 -20.11
C ALA A 8 -17.68 -10.87 -18.85
N GLU A 9 -18.57 -11.08 -17.88
CA GLU A 9 -18.71 -10.29 -16.65
C GLU A 9 -17.74 -10.68 -15.52
N ASN A 10 -16.83 -11.65 -15.76
CA ASN A 10 -16.00 -12.24 -14.70
C ASN A 10 -14.49 -12.20 -15.00
N GLN A 11 -13.99 -11.12 -15.61
CA GLN A 11 -12.55 -10.96 -15.91
C GLN A 11 -11.67 -10.57 -14.70
N GLY A 12 -12.22 -10.58 -13.49
CA GLY A 12 -11.53 -10.17 -12.27
C GLY A 12 -11.17 -8.68 -12.25
N GLN A 13 -10.41 -8.25 -11.25
CA GLN A 13 -10.02 -6.85 -11.10
C GLN A 13 -9.13 -6.38 -12.27
N PRO A 14 -9.41 -5.22 -12.91
CA PRO A 14 -8.59 -4.72 -14.00
C PRO A 14 -7.31 -4.07 -13.44
N TRP A 15 -6.30 -4.87 -13.10
CA TRP A 15 -4.98 -4.38 -12.71
C TRP A 15 -4.24 -3.64 -13.85
N THR A 16 -4.85 -3.58 -15.03
CA THR A 16 -4.46 -2.73 -16.16
C THR A 16 -5.04 -1.32 -16.12
N ALA A 17 -5.90 -0.98 -15.15
CA ALA A 17 -6.44 0.36 -14.98
C ALA A 17 -5.36 1.39 -14.61
N THR A 18 -5.68 2.68 -14.70
CA THR A 18 -4.74 3.79 -14.51
C THR A 18 -4.01 3.73 -13.17
N LEU A 19 -4.74 3.66 -12.05
CA LEU A 19 -4.10 3.69 -10.72
C LEU A 19 -3.17 2.49 -10.50
N PRO A 20 -3.57 1.22 -10.72
CA PRO A 20 -2.66 0.08 -10.57
C PRO A 20 -1.45 0.11 -11.53
N THR A 21 -1.61 0.68 -12.74
CA THR A 21 -0.52 0.83 -13.70
C THR A 21 0.49 1.89 -13.25
N LEU A 22 0.03 3.05 -12.79
CA LEU A 22 0.90 4.09 -12.24
C LEU A 22 1.61 3.61 -10.96
N GLN A 23 0.93 2.82 -10.12
CA GLN A 23 1.55 2.18 -8.96
C GLN A 23 2.69 1.26 -9.37
N LEU A 24 2.48 0.37 -10.35
CA LEU A 24 3.55 -0.51 -10.83
C LEU A 24 4.75 0.26 -11.40
N LEU A 25 4.48 1.34 -12.16
CA LEU A 25 5.53 2.20 -12.69
C LEU A 25 6.38 2.83 -11.56
N ARG A 26 5.71 3.32 -10.50
CA ARG A 26 6.38 3.83 -9.30
C ARG A 26 7.15 2.73 -8.56
N ASP A 27 6.54 1.57 -8.35
CA ASP A 27 7.16 0.44 -7.63
C ASP A 27 8.42 -0.08 -8.35
N PHE A 28 8.45 0.01 -9.69
CA PHE A 28 9.63 -0.32 -10.51
C PHE A 28 10.66 0.80 -10.62
N GLY A 29 10.38 1.98 -10.07
CA GLY A 29 11.32 3.10 -10.07
C GLY A 29 11.49 3.76 -11.44
N VAL A 30 10.43 3.82 -12.27
CA VAL A 30 10.51 4.52 -13.56
C VAL A 30 10.91 5.98 -13.35
N ASP A 31 11.87 6.50 -14.12
CA ASP A 31 12.26 7.91 -13.97
C ASP A 31 11.07 8.86 -14.25
N PRO A 32 10.56 9.58 -13.24
CA PRO A 32 9.40 10.45 -13.41
C PRO A 32 9.72 11.68 -14.27
N ARG A 33 11.01 12.02 -14.47
CA ARG A 33 11.45 13.16 -15.28
C ARG A 33 11.56 12.84 -16.76
N SER A 34 11.49 11.58 -17.15
CA SER A 34 11.47 11.15 -18.55
C SER A 34 10.31 11.80 -19.31
N ASP A 35 10.58 12.34 -20.50
CA ASP A 35 9.56 12.97 -21.34
C ASP A 35 8.38 12.06 -21.64
N ARG A 36 8.62 10.75 -21.81
CA ARG A 36 7.56 9.77 -22.07
C ARG A 36 6.64 9.64 -20.85
N VAL A 37 7.21 9.60 -19.65
CA VAL A 37 6.46 9.49 -18.39
C VAL A 37 5.69 10.78 -18.13
N ARG A 38 6.34 11.95 -18.26
CA ARG A 38 5.69 13.25 -18.08
C ARG A 38 4.49 13.45 -19.01
N ARG A 39 4.62 13.07 -20.29
CA ARG A 39 3.48 13.11 -21.23
C ARG A 39 2.35 12.18 -20.82
N ALA A 40 2.65 10.95 -20.40
CA ALA A 40 1.63 10.00 -19.96
C ALA A 40 0.90 10.50 -18.69
N VAL A 41 1.64 11.02 -17.71
CA VAL A 41 1.07 11.59 -16.47
C VAL A 41 0.24 12.84 -16.76
N ALA A 42 0.69 13.71 -17.67
CA ALA A 42 -0.10 14.86 -18.10
C ALA A 42 -1.45 14.45 -18.69
N LEU A 43 -1.49 13.42 -19.54
CA LEU A 43 -2.75 12.88 -20.07
C LEU A 43 -3.66 12.33 -18.96
N VAL A 44 -3.09 11.68 -17.93
CA VAL A 44 -3.86 11.23 -16.77
C VAL A 44 -4.44 12.42 -16.01
N ARG A 45 -3.62 13.43 -15.69
CA ARG A 45 -4.07 14.65 -15.01
C ARG A 45 -5.21 15.33 -15.78
N ASP A 46 -5.03 15.50 -17.09
CA ASP A 46 -5.92 16.33 -17.89
C ASP A 46 -7.22 15.59 -18.24
N HIS A 47 -7.19 14.25 -18.40
CA HIS A 47 -8.31 13.49 -18.96
C HIS A 47 -8.85 12.34 -18.08
N CYS A 48 -8.10 11.83 -17.11
CA CYS A 48 -8.57 10.73 -16.27
C CYS A 48 -9.43 11.25 -15.10
N ARG A 49 -10.54 10.56 -14.83
CA ARG A 49 -11.51 10.91 -13.79
C ARG A 49 -11.90 9.68 -12.97
N TRP A 50 -12.23 9.91 -11.70
CA TRP A 50 -12.80 8.90 -10.80
C TRP A 50 -14.28 8.64 -11.12
N GLU A 51 -14.74 7.39 -10.97
CA GLU A 51 -16.13 7.01 -11.27
C GLU A 51 -17.13 7.54 -10.24
N HIS A 52 -16.73 7.69 -8.97
CA HIS A 52 -17.60 8.09 -7.87
C HIS A 52 -18.35 9.42 -8.15
N ALA A 53 -17.65 10.45 -8.64
CA ALA A 53 -18.29 11.73 -9.00
C ALA A 53 -17.52 12.52 -10.07
N GLY A 54 -16.70 11.86 -10.91
CA GLY A 54 -15.99 12.52 -12.01
C GLY A 54 -14.85 13.44 -11.56
N GLN A 55 -14.32 13.26 -10.35
CA GLN A 55 -13.20 14.07 -9.86
C GLN A 55 -11.94 13.85 -10.71
N PRO A 56 -11.12 14.88 -10.97
CA PRO A 56 -9.79 14.71 -11.56
C PRO A 56 -8.96 13.68 -10.79
N PHE A 57 -8.19 12.84 -11.50
CA PHE A 57 -7.46 11.73 -10.90
C PHE A 57 -6.61 12.13 -9.67
N PHE A 58 -5.78 13.17 -9.81
CA PHE A 58 -4.90 13.63 -8.72
C PHE A 58 -5.60 14.46 -7.64
N SER A 59 -6.88 14.80 -7.83
CA SER A 59 -7.73 15.39 -6.77
C SER A 59 -8.29 14.34 -5.81
N GLY A 60 -8.01 13.05 -6.04
CA GLY A 60 -8.52 11.95 -5.23
C GLY A 60 -10.02 11.70 -5.43
N GLU A 61 -10.53 10.73 -4.68
CA GLU A 61 -11.95 10.41 -4.57
C GLU A 61 -12.36 10.36 -3.10
N VAL A 62 -13.33 9.52 -2.72
CA VAL A 62 -13.87 9.42 -1.36
C VAL A 62 -13.14 8.43 -0.47
N GLU A 63 -12.77 7.26 -0.95
CA GLU A 63 -12.14 6.23 -0.13
C GLU A 63 -10.70 6.62 0.28
N PRO A 64 -10.39 6.68 1.60
CA PRO A 64 -9.05 6.98 2.08
C PRO A 64 -7.97 6.01 1.56
N CYS A 65 -8.33 4.76 1.27
CA CYS A 65 -7.42 3.75 0.74
C CYS A 65 -6.94 4.10 -0.69
N ILE A 66 -7.82 4.64 -1.53
CA ILE A 66 -7.45 5.12 -2.87
C ILE A 66 -6.71 6.45 -2.74
N ASN A 67 -7.19 7.36 -1.90
CA ASN A 67 -6.57 8.67 -1.69
C ASN A 67 -5.13 8.58 -1.20
N GLY A 68 -4.82 7.67 -0.27
CA GLY A 68 -3.44 7.42 0.17
C GLY A 68 -2.50 7.03 -0.99
N ARG A 69 -2.98 6.16 -1.88
CA ARG A 69 -2.23 5.77 -3.09
C ARG A 69 -2.11 6.94 -4.08
N THR A 70 -3.18 7.73 -4.26
CA THR A 70 -3.17 8.92 -5.10
C THR A 70 -2.16 9.95 -4.64
N VAL A 71 -2.04 10.20 -3.32
CA VAL A 71 -0.98 11.07 -2.76
C VAL A 71 0.39 10.54 -3.12
N ALA A 72 0.63 9.25 -2.89
CA ALA A 72 1.93 8.64 -3.16
C ALA A 72 2.33 8.71 -4.65
N LEU A 73 1.36 8.55 -5.55
CA LEU A 73 1.55 8.71 -6.99
C LEU A 73 1.74 10.17 -7.40
N GLY A 74 0.96 11.09 -6.85
CA GLY A 74 1.06 12.51 -7.15
C GLY A 74 2.42 13.06 -6.76
N ILE A 75 2.91 12.73 -5.56
CA ILE A 75 4.27 13.09 -5.14
C ILE A 75 5.33 12.51 -6.08
N TYR A 76 5.23 11.22 -6.42
CA TYR A 76 6.23 10.57 -7.26
C TYR A 76 6.30 11.17 -8.68
N PHE A 77 5.16 11.56 -9.23
CA PHE A 77 5.04 12.11 -10.57
C PHE A 77 4.88 13.64 -10.62
N ASP A 78 5.25 14.35 -9.55
CA ASP A 78 5.24 15.82 -9.47
C ASP A 78 3.87 16.46 -9.78
N GLN A 79 2.82 15.94 -9.14
CA GLN A 79 1.44 16.42 -9.27
C GLN A 79 0.93 16.95 -7.92
N HIS A 80 0.09 17.99 -7.98
CA HIS A 80 -0.46 18.64 -6.78
C HIS A 80 -1.51 17.75 -6.10
N VAL A 81 -1.28 17.44 -4.82
CA VAL A 81 -2.12 16.54 -4.00
C VAL A 81 -2.42 17.07 -2.60
N ASP A 82 -2.12 18.33 -2.31
CA ASP A 82 -2.24 18.88 -0.95
C ASP A 82 -3.69 18.87 -0.44
N GLY A 83 -4.67 19.05 -1.33
CA GLY A 83 -6.08 18.90 -0.99
C GLY A 83 -6.44 17.47 -0.52
N VAL A 84 -5.81 16.45 -1.13
CA VAL A 84 -6.01 15.04 -0.74
C VAL A 84 -5.34 14.77 0.62
N VAL A 85 -4.17 15.34 0.86
CA VAL A 85 -3.47 15.24 2.15
C VAL A 85 -4.27 15.89 3.27
N ALA A 86 -4.78 17.10 3.06
CA ALA A 86 -5.63 17.81 4.03
C ALA A 86 -6.89 17.00 4.36
N ARG A 87 -7.53 16.40 3.33
CA ARG A 87 -8.68 15.49 3.51
C ARG A 87 -8.32 14.29 4.38
N LEU A 88 -7.23 13.59 4.07
CA LEU A 88 -6.78 12.42 4.83
C LEU A 88 -6.51 12.77 6.30
N ILE A 89 -5.91 13.92 6.59
CA ILE A 89 -5.69 14.37 7.97
C ILE A 89 -7.03 14.60 8.69
N GLY A 90 -7.99 15.24 8.03
CA GLY A 90 -9.32 15.51 8.60
C GLY A 90 -10.20 14.27 8.80
N GLU A 91 -9.95 13.20 8.05
CA GLU A 91 -10.72 11.94 8.09
C GLU A 91 -10.12 10.88 9.03
N GLN A 92 -9.04 11.18 9.75
CA GLN A 92 -8.43 10.23 10.68
C GLN A 92 -9.36 9.90 11.84
N LEU A 93 -9.58 8.61 12.10
CA LEU A 93 -10.47 8.14 13.16
C LEU A 93 -9.83 8.30 14.55
N GLU A 94 -10.65 8.22 15.60
CA GLU A 94 -10.21 8.36 17.00
C GLU A 94 -9.15 7.34 17.40
N ASP A 95 -9.24 6.10 16.89
CA ASP A 95 -8.28 5.03 17.17
C ASP A 95 -6.97 5.15 16.36
N GLY A 96 -6.81 6.24 15.60
CA GLY A 96 -5.56 6.67 14.95
C GLY A 96 -5.38 6.23 13.51
N GLY A 97 -6.18 5.30 13.01
CA GLY A 97 -6.08 4.87 11.61
C GLY A 97 -7.13 5.53 10.69
N TRP A 98 -7.39 4.84 9.57
CA TRP A 98 -8.42 5.19 8.60
C TRP A 98 -9.26 3.97 8.24
N ASN A 99 -10.48 4.19 7.72
CA ASN A 99 -11.33 3.14 7.17
C ASN A 99 -12.11 3.64 5.96
N CYS A 100 -12.17 2.85 4.88
CA CYS A 100 -13.01 3.18 3.72
C CYS A 100 -14.51 3.04 4.04
N GLU A 101 -14.87 2.23 5.05
CA GLU A 101 -16.24 2.12 5.57
C GLU A 101 -16.64 3.23 6.56
N ALA A 102 -15.79 4.24 6.78
CA ALA A 102 -16.11 5.34 7.69
C ALA A 102 -17.33 6.14 7.22
N GLU A 103 -17.50 6.34 5.92
CA GLU A 103 -18.68 7.01 5.34
C GLU A 103 -19.98 6.23 5.59
N ASN A 104 -19.87 4.90 5.77
CA ASN A 104 -20.97 4.00 6.12
C ASN A 104 -21.15 3.82 7.64
N GLY A 105 -20.49 4.67 8.45
CA GLY A 105 -20.65 4.71 9.92
C GLY A 105 -19.64 3.88 10.71
N SER A 106 -18.59 3.33 10.08
CA SER A 106 -17.54 2.64 10.83
C SER A 106 -16.71 3.60 11.66
N VAL A 107 -16.69 3.40 12.98
CA VAL A 107 -15.83 4.13 13.92
C VAL A 107 -14.50 3.44 14.21
N ARG A 108 -14.22 2.33 13.52
CA ARG A 108 -13.01 1.52 13.72
C ARG A 108 -12.14 1.59 12.48
N SER A 109 -10.86 1.89 12.65
CA SER A 109 -9.92 1.87 11.54
C SER A 109 -9.67 0.46 11.01
N SER A 110 -9.21 0.36 9.77
CA SER A 110 -8.80 -0.89 9.14
C SER A 110 -7.30 -0.88 8.79
N PHE A 111 -6.64 -2.04 8.82
CA PHE A 111 -5.23 -2.16 8.44
C PHE A 111 -5.01 -1.81 6.97
N ALA A 112 -5.86 -2.34 6.08
CA ALA A 112 -5.73 -2.16 4.64
C ALA A 112 -5.86 -0.68 4.26
N THR A 113 -6.82 0.04 4.82
CA THR A 113 -6.93 1.48 4.57
C THR A 113 -5.73 2.22 5.19
N THR A 114 -5.41 1.94 6.44
CA THR A 114 -4.38 2.66 7.18
C THR A 114 -3.01 2.56 6.48
N ILE A 115 -2.59 1.38 6.02
CA ILE A 115 -1.28 1.24 5.35
C ILE A 115 -1.20 2.07 4.05
N ASN A 116 -2.28 2.13 3.27
CA ASN A 116 -2.30 2.91 2.03
C ASN A 116 -2.18 4.41 2.32
N VAL A 117 -2.84 4.91 3.37
CA VAL A 117 -2.75 6.32 3.80
C VAL A 117 -1.35 6.63 4.34
N LEU A 118 -0.79 5.76 5.18
CA LEU A 118 0.55 5.92 5.74
C LEU A 118 1.62 6.03 4.63
N GLU A 119 1.58 5.14 3.62
CA GLU A 119 2.50 5.20 2.48
C GLU A 119 2.41 6.51 1.69
N GLY A 120 1.20 7.08 1.57
CA GLY A 120 0.96 8.37 0.95
C GLY A 120 1.51 9.53 1.77
N LEU A 121 1.17 9.60 3.05
CA LEU A 121 1.62 10.66 3.95
C LEU A 121 3.15 10.65 4.11
N LEU A 122 3.77 9.47 4.22
CA LEU A 122 5.23 9.36 4.27
C LEU A 122 5.90 9.87 2.99
N ALA A 123 5.31 9.59 1.82
CA ALA A 123 5.83 10.11 0.55
C ALA A 123 5.75 11.64 0.51
N HIS A 124 4.61 12.22 0.92
CA HIS A 124 4.42 13.68 0.97
C HIS A 124 5.38 14.35 1.96
N GLU A 125 5.52 13.80 3.16
CA GLU A 125 6.45 14.29 4.18
C GLU A 125 7.89 14.34 3.66
N ARG A 126 8.36 13.28 2.99
CA ARG A 126 9.71 13.23 2.43
C ARG A 126 9.96 14.26 1.33
N ALA A 127 8.94 14.53 0.52
CA ALA A 127 9.06 15.46 -0.60
C ALA A 127 8.96 16.92 -0.17
N THR A 128 8.23 17.21 0.91
CA THR A 128 7.85 18.58 1.29
C THR A 128 8.37 19.02 2.67
N GLY A 129 8.87 18.09 3.47
CA GLY A 129 9.14 18.29 4.90
C GLY A 129 7.94 17.96 5.81
N GLY A 130 6.72 17.88 5.25
CA GLY A 130 5.49 17.65 6.00
C GLY A 130 5.09 18.84 6.90
N SER A 131 3.81 18.90 7.25
CA SER A 131 3.32 19.77 8.35
C SER A 131 3.32 19.02 9.68
N ALA A 132 3.29 19.76 10.80
CA ALA A 132 3.20 19.15 12.13
C ALA A 132 1.96 18.25 12.27
N GLU A 133 0.84 18.66 11.68
CA GLU A 133 -0.42 17.90 11.66
C GLU A 133 -0.30 16.63 10.82
N SER A 134 0.32 16.70 9.63
CA SER A 134 0.52 15.54 8.77
C SER A 134 1.43 14.49 9.40
N ILE A 135 2.50 14.93 10.06
CA ILE A 135 3.45 14.07 10.78
C ILE A 135 2.73 13.43 11.97
N ALA A 136 2.00 14.22 12.77
CA ALA A 136 1.25 13.70 13.91
C ALA A 136 0.18 12.67 13.48
N ALA A 137 -0.54 12.94 12.39
CA ALA A 137 -1.50 11.99 11.82
C ALA A 137 -0.80 10.69 11.39
N ARG A 138 0.31 10.77 10.66
CA ARG A 138 1.10 9.58 10.26
C ARG A 138 1.54 8.77 11.48
N ARG A 139 2.10 9.42 12.52
CA ARG A 139 2.54 8.76 13.76
C ARG A 139 1.40 8.08 14.52
N ARG A 140 0.20 8.69 14.55
CA ARG A 140 -0.99 8.05 15.14
C ARG A 140 -1.42 6.80 14.34
N GLY A 141 -1.37 6.85 13.01
CA GLY A 141 -1.65 5.69 12.16
C GLY A 141 -0.63 4.56 12.31
N GLU A 142 0.63 4.89 12.51
CA GLU A 142 1.68 3.93 12.88
C GLU A 142 1.37 3.28 14.23
N GLY A 143 1.01 4.08 15.23
CA GLY A 143 0.56 3.60 16.53
C GLY A 143 -0.60 2.59 16.41
N TYR A 144 -1.60 2.88 15.56
CA TYR A 144 -2.70 1.96 15.30
C TYR A 144 -2.23 0.56 14.85
N LEU A 145 -1.26 0.49 13.92
CA LEU A 145 -0.70 -0.78 13.45
C LEU A 145 0.20 -1.45 14.50
N LEU A 146 1.05 -0.68 15.17
CA LEU A 146 2.02 -1.18 16.15
C LEU A 146 1.37 -1.74 17.42
N GLU A 147 0.33 -1.08 17.95
CA GLU A 147 -0.46 -1.60 19.08
C GLU A 147 -1.09 -2.97 18.78
N ARG A 148 -1.20 -3.30 17.50
CA ARG A 148 -1.75 -4.55 16.99
C ARG A 148 -0.67 -5.50 16.48
N LYS A 149 0.61 -5.24 16.80
CA LYS A 149 1.76 -6.04 16.36
C LYS A 149 1.74 -6.34 14.85
N LEU A 150 1.23 -5.40 14.06
CA LEU A 150 1.03 -5.49 12.61
C LEU A 150 0.08 -6.59 12.10
N VAL A 151 -0.42 -7.51 12.93
CA VAL A 151 -1.25 -8.62 12.43
C VAL A 151 -2.33 -9.11 13.41
N ARG A 152 -2.35 -8.58 14.63
CA ARG A 152 -3.21 -9.05 15.71
C ARG A 152 -4.44 -8.17 15.92
N ARG A 153 -5.52 -8.80 16.35
CA ARG A 153 -6.68 -8.08 16.90
C ARG A 153 -6.29 -7.50 18.25
N LYS A 154 -6.53 -6.21 18.46
CA LYS A 154 -6.26 -5.56 19.76
C LYS A 154 -7.04 -6.21 20.92
N SER A 155 -8.24 -6.72 20.66
CA SER A 155 -9.12 -7.31 21.67
C SER A 155 -8.76 -8.75 22.05
N THR A 156 -8.39 -9.59 21.08
CA THR A 156 -8.20 -11.04 21.32
C THR A 156 -6.74 -11.50 21.20
N GLY A 157 -5.87 -10.70 20.59
CA GLY A 157 -4.50 -11.12 20.27
C GLY A 157 -4.41 -12.17 19.15
N GLU A 158 -5.52 -12.54 18.53
CA GLU A 158 -5.55 -13.46 17.40
C GLU A 158 -5.15 -12.78 16.09
N VAL A 159 -4.69 -13.56 15.12
CA VAL A 159 -4.44 -13.07 13.76
C VAL A 159 -5.75 -12.51 13.17
N VAL A 160 -5.70 -11.28 12.65
CA VAL A 160 -6.89 -10.59 12.11
C VAL A 160 -7.43 -11.34 10.88
N ASN A 161 -6.52 -11.69 9.96
CA ASN A 161 -6.80 -12.40 8.73
C ASN A 161 -5.59 -13.27 8.35
N PRO A 162 -5.73 -14.61 8.26
CA PRO A 162 -4.63 -15.51 7.88
C PRO A 162 -3.97 -15.19 6.53
N ALA A 163 -4.71 -14.59 5.58
CA ALA A 163 -4.16 -14.20 4.29
C ALA A 163 -3.05 -13.13 4.39
N TRP A 164 -2.99 -12.38 5.49
CA TRP A 164 -1.95 -11.35 5.71
C TRP A 164 -0.58 -11.96 6.08
N LEU A 165 -0.55 -13.26 6.38
CA LEU A 165 0.67 -14.05 6.59
C LEU A 165 1.28 -14.58 5.29
N GLN A 166 0.61 -14.35 4.15
CA GLN A 166 1.04 -14.77 2.82
C GLN A 166 1.59 -13.55 2.06
N PHE A 167 2.84 -13.61 1.63
CA PHE A 167 3.50 -12.46 1.00
C PHE A 167 3.14 -12.35 -0.48
N SER A 168 2.63 -11.17 -0.86
CA SER A 168 2.20 -10.85 -2.22
C SER A 168 3.13 -9.84 -2.86
N PHE A 169 3.31 -9.95 -4.17
CA PHE A 169 3.81 -8.85 -4.99
C PHE A 169 3.20 -8.87 -6.40
N PRO A 170 2.79 -7.71 -6.96
CA PRO A 170 2.51 -6.46 -6.25
C PRO A 170 1.38 -6.65 -5.24
N THR A 171 1.43 -5.94 -4.12
CA THR A 171 0.42 -6.06 -3.04
C THR A 171 -0.94 -5.46 -3.43
N ARG A 172 -0.99 -4.57 -4.42
CA ARG A 172 -2.23 -3.88 -4.86
C ARG A 172 -2.89 -3.15 -3.67
N TRP A 173 -4.15 -3.46 -3.39
CA TRP A 173 -4.89 -2.96 -2.22
C TRP A 173 -4.63 -3.80 -0.96
N HIS A 174 -4.09 -5.01 -1.11
CA HIS A 174 -4.00 -5.99 -0.05
C HIS A 174 -2.96 -5.58 1.00
N TYR A 175 -3.28 -5.89 2.25
CA TYR A 175 -2.36 -5.80 3.37
C TYR A 175 -1.66 -7.14 3.56
N ASP A 176 -0.35 -7.13 3.67
CA ASP A 176 0.40 -8.26 4.21
C ASP A 176 1.47 -7.74 5.18
N VAL A 177 1.94 -8.63 6.05
CA VAL A 177 2.92 -8.26 7.09
C VAL A 177 4.21 -7.70 6.49
N LEU A 178 4.67 -8.24 5.36
CA LEU A 178 5.88 -7.75 4.68
C LEU A 178 5.70 -6.32 4.12
N ARG A 179 4.50 -5.93 3.69
CA ARG A 179 4.18 -4.55 3.26
C ARG A 179 4.31 -3.59 4.43
N ALA A 180 3.77 -3.96 5.59
CA ALA A 180 3.87 -3.15 6.79
C ALA A 180 5.32 -3.01 7.27
N LEU A 181 6.08 -4.11 7.30
CA LEU A 181 7.51 -4.06 7.64
C LEU A 181 8.30 -3.19 6.66
N GLU A 182 8.04 -3.30 5.36
CA GLU A 182 8.70 -2.46 4.35
C GLU A 182 8.33 -0.98 4.48
N TYR A 183 7.10 -0.68 4.91
CA TYR A 183 6.70 0.67 5.28
C TYR A 183 7.51 1.20 6.48
N PHE A 184 7.59 0.46 7.60
CA PHE A 184 8.34 0.91 8.77
C PHE A 184 9.85 1.02 8.49
N ARG A 185 10.41 0.08 7.74
CA ARG A 185 11.77 0.19 7.20
C ARG A 185 11.94 1.46 6.35
N SER A 186 10.92 1.80 5.57
CA SER A 186 10.90 3.02 4.79
C SER A 186 10.75 4.26 5.65
N VAL A 187 10.14 4.24 6.84
CA VAL A 187 10.18 5.39 7.76
C VAL A 187 11.63 5.67 8.19
N GLY A 188 12.38 4.60 8.49
CA GLY A 188 13.82 4.68 8.78
C GLY A 188 14.17 4.93 10.24
N ASP A 189 13.19 4.89 11.14
CA ASP A 189 13.43 4.86 12.59
C ASP A 189 14.01 3.50 13.02
N VAL A 190 14.46 3.40 14.27
CA VAL A 190 14.85 2.11 14.88
C VAL A 190 13.63 1.17 14.92
N PRO A 191 13.78 -0.13 14.62
CA PRO A 191 12.70 -1.09 14.75
C PRO A 191 12.07 -1.09 16.15
N ASP A 192 10.77 -0.83 16.20
CA ASP A 192 9.94 -0.94 17.41
C ASP A 192 9.73 -2.42 17.78
N SER A 193 9.93 -2.78 19.05
CA SER A 193 9.81 -4.16 19.57
C SER A 193 8.41 -4.76 19.40
N ARG A 194 7.37 -3.94 19.21
CA ARG A 194 6.03 -4.44 18.88
C ARG A 194 5.98 -5.14 17.51
N MET A 195 6.99 -4.97 16.67
CA MET A 195 7.13 -5.64 15.38
C MET A 195 7.88 -6.97 15.44
N ASP A 196 8.45 -7.36 16.60
CA ASP A 196 9.29 -8.57 16.72
C ASP A 196 8.59 -9.82 16.16
N GLU A 197 7.31 -10.00 16.47
CA GLU A 197 6.51 -11.11 15.95
C GLU A 197 6.43 -11.13 14.41
N ALA A 198 6.27 -9.96 13.80
CA ALA A 198 6.22 -9.80 12.36
C ALA A 198 7.59 -10.06 11.70
N ILE A 199 8.67 -9.63 12.36
CA ILE A 199 10.05 -9.86 11.90
C ILE A 199 10.39 -11.35 12.01
N ASP A 200 9.98 -12.03 13.07
CA ASP A 200 10.18 -13.48 13.24
C ASP A 200 9.40 -14.28 12.20
N LEU A 201 8.16 -13.87 11.88
CA LEU A 201 7.42 -14.43 10.75
C LEU A 201 8.16 -14.24 9.42
N LEU A 202 8.77 -13.07 9.19
CA LEU A 202 9.56 -12.83 8.00
C LEU A 202 10.74 -13.80 7.91
N ARG A 203 11.51 -13.95 9.00
CA ARG A 203 12.65 -14.86 9.08
C ARG A 203 12.24 -16.32 8.89
N SER A 204 11.16 -16.76 9.52
CA SER A 204 10.71 -18.15 9.45
C SER A 204 10.28 -18.58 8.04
N LYS A 205 10.02 -17.62 7.15
CA LYS A 205 9.60 -17.86 5.77
C LYS A 205 10.75 -17.84 4.76
N GLN A 206 11.98 -17.54 5.21
CA GLN A 206 13.16 -17.64 4.37
C GLN A 206 13.37 -19.11 3.96
N GLN A 207 13.54 -19.33 2.66
CA GLN A 207 13.84 -20.64 2.10
C GLN A 207 15.33 -20.98 2.32
N PRO A 208 15.73 -22.27 2.24
CA PRO A 208 17.12 -22.68 2.44
C PRO A 208 18.13 -22.01 1.49
N ASP A 209 17.67 -21.56 0.31
CA ASP A 209 18.48 -20.83 -0.67
C ASP A 209 18.52 -19.31 -0.42
N GLY A 210 17.93 -18.84 0.69
CA GLY A 210 17.87 -17.43 1.07
C GLY A 210 16.75 -16.63 0.41
N THR A 211 15.88 -17.26 -0.39
CA THR A 211 14.75 -16.57 -1.06
C THR A 211 13.46 -16.57 -0.24
N TRP A 212 12.47 -15.79 -0.67
CA TRP A 212 11.10 -15.84 -0.18
C TRP A 212 10.15 -16.18 -1.32
N LEU A 213 9.10 -16.95 -1.03
CA LEU A 213 8.12 -17.36 -2.02
C LEU A 213 7.12 -16.24 -2.35
N LEU A 214 6.53 -16.30 -3.54
CA LEU A 214 5.22 -15.70 -3.78
C LEU A 214 4.16 -16.61 -3.17
N GLU A 215 3.21 -16.09 -2.41
CA GLU A 215 2.26 -16.93 -1.67
C GLU A 215 0.79 -16.59 -1.93
N ASN A 216 0.53 -15.42 -2.52
CA ASN A 216 -0.83 -14.94 -2.76
C ASN A 216 -0.86 -14.01 -3.97
N THR A 217 -1.10 -14.60 -5.14
CA THR A 217 -1.29 -13.87 -6.39
C THR A 217 -2.72 -13.32 -6.48
N HIS A 218 -2.85 -12.00 -6.59
CA HIS A 218 -4.15 -11.36 -6.75
C HIS A 218 -4.71 -11.54 -8.15
N ARG A 219 -5.82 -12.28 -8.26
CA ARG A 219 -6.54 -12.52 -9.54
C ARG A 219 -6.97 -11.21 -10.19
N GLY A 220 -6.95 -11.19 -11.52
CA GLY A 220 -7.37 -10.03 -12.32
C GLY A 220 -6.58 -9.91 -13.62
N LYS A 221 -6.99 -8.98 -14.48
CA LYS A 221 -6.32 -8.70 -15.74
C LYS A 221 -5.02 -7.93 -15.47
N VAL A 222 -3.88 -8.48 -15.90
CA VAL A 222 -2.56 -7.85 -15.79
C VAL A 222 -1.98 -7.54 -17.17
N HIS A 223 -1.01 -6.62 -17.24
CA HIS A 223 -0.27 -6.35 -18.48
C HIS A 223 0.63 -7.53 -18.86
N PHE A 224 1.27 -8.14 -17.86
CA PHE A 224 2.14 -9.31 -17.99
C PHE A 224 2.33 -9.97 -16.62
N ALA A 225 2.74 -11.24 -16.60
CA ALA A 225 3.10 -11.95 -15.37
C ALA A 225 4.46 -11.46 -14.85
N LEU A 226 4.55 -11.20 -13.53
CA LEU A 226 5.76 -10.66 -12.89
C LEU A 226 6.65 -11.72 -12.23
N GLU A 227 6.03 -12.82 -11.80
CA GLU A 227 6.60 -13.90 -11.04
C GLU A 227 6.04 -15.23 -11.57
N ASP A 228 6.70 -16.34 -11.24
CA ASP A 228 6.36 -17.68 -11.75
C ASP A 228 5.11 -18.31 -11.09
N GLY A 229 4.46 -17.57 -10.18
CA GLY A 229 3.25 -17.96 -9.48
C GLY A 229 3.47 -18.40 -8.03
N ASP A 230 2.36 -18.67 -7.34
CA ASP A 230 2.37 -18.98 -5.91
C ASP A 230 3.14 -20.28 -5.63
N GLY A 231 3.88 -20.30 -4.52
CA GLY A 231 4.77 -21.39 -4.11
C GLY A 231 6.14 -21.40 -4.80
N ARG A 232 6.41 -20.46 -5.72
CA ARG A 232 7.72 -20.30 -6.36
C ARG A 232 8.53 -19.17 -5.71
N PRO A 233 9.87 -19.22 -5.74
CA PRO A 233 10.70 -18.10 -5.31
C PRO A 233 10.30 -16.79 -5.99
N SER A 234 10.09 -15.74 -5.20
CA SER A 234 9.72 -14.40 -5.67
C SER A 234 10.91 -13.46 -5.54
N ARG A 235 11.29 -12.83 -6.66
CA ARG A 235 12.37 -11.85 -6.68
C ARG A 235 12.00 -10.62 -5.86
N TRP A 236 10.75 -10.18 -5.94
CA TRP A 236 10.29 -8.97 -5.26
C TRP A 236 10.09 -9.15 -3.76
N ASN A 237 9.51 -10.28 -3.32
CA ASN A 237 9.42 -10.58 -1.89
C ASN A 237 10.81 -10.79 -1.30
N THR A 238 11.72 -11.45 -2.02
CA THR A 238 13.12 -11.60 -1.58
C THR A 238 13.80 -10.24 -1.40
N LEU A 239 13.69 -9.33 -2.38
CA LEU A 239 14.27 -7.98 -2.27
C LEU A 239 13.72 -7.22 -1.06
N ARG A 240 12.40 -7.21 -0.86
CA ARG A 240 11.74 -6.53 0.26
C ARG A 240 12.16 -7.14 1.59
N ALA A 241 12.17 -8.46 1.69
CA ALA A 241 12.55 -9.19 2.89
C ALA A 241 14.00 -8.88 3.30
N LEU A 242 14.95 -8.96 2.36
CA LEU A 242 16.36 -8.67 2.62
C LEU A 242 16.57 -7.22 3.09
N ARG A 243 15.85 -6.26 2.50
CA ARG A 243 15.90 -4.86 2.95
C ARG A 243 15.41 -4.69 4.39
N VAL A 244 14.31 -5.33 4.74
CA VAL A 244 13.76 -5.29 6.11
C VAL A 244 14.75 -5.92 7.09
N LEU A 245 15.28 -7.12 6.81
CA LEU A 245 16.20 -7.81 7.71
C LEU A 245 17.51 -7.03 7.89
N SER A 246 18.07 -6.49 6.81
CA SER A 246 19.29 -5.68 6.89
C SER A 246 19.09 -4.42 7.74
N TRP A 247 17.93 -3.75 7.64
CA TRP A 247 17.59 -2.61 8.51
C TRP A 247 17.49 -3.01 9.99
N CYS A 248 16.94 -4.19 10.29
CA CYS A 248 16.86 -4.69 11.66
C CYS A 248 18.25 -4.99 12.24
N GLU A 249 19.13 -5.60 11.44
CA GLU A 249 20.50 -5.95 11.85
C GLU A 249 21.38 -4.71 12.09
N GLN A 250 21.29 -3.71 11.21
CA GLN A 250 22.01 -2.45 11.36
C GLN A 250 21.62 -1.68 12.62
N SER A 251 20.38 -1.87 13.09
CA SER A 251 19.86 -1.19 14.28
C SER A 251 20.18 -1.94 15.60
N ALA A 252 20.64 -3.20 15.50
CA ALA A 252 21.02 -4.02 16.64
C ALA A 252 22.50 -3.89 17.03
N THR A 253 23.28 -3.15 16.23
CA THR A 253 24.71 -2.87 16.43
C THR A 253 24.89 -1.46 16.98
#